data_AF-A0AAU4W2N0-F1
#
_entry.id   AF-A0AAU4W2N0-F1
#
_cell.length_a   1.000
_cell.length_b   1.000
_cell.length_c   1.000
_cell.angle_alpha   90.00
_cell.angle_beta   90.00
_cell.angle_gamma   90.00
#
_symmetry.space_group_name_H-M   'P 1'
#
loop_
_entity.id
_entity.type
_entity.pdbx_description
1 polymer ?
#
loop_
_entity_poly.entity_id
_entity_poly.type
_entity_poly.pdbx_seq_one_letter_code
_entity_poly.pdbx_strand_id
1 'polypeptide(L)'
;MLDRLGRNMIELITSAQDLAERDHRLEILSGPLAGMYDPQGAGKVLFVVFAAMAEVEREFIHERTLIGLDTAAANGNHGGRPMAIDGDMLAVALRRRDAEESVTSIARHLGVGRSTLYRTLAAYDEDTATPEGP
;
A
#
# COMPACT_ATOMS: atom_id res chain seq x y z
N MET A 1 -28.23 -9.25 -12.16
CA MET A 1 -29.20 -10.08 -11.38
C MET A 1 -28.58 -10.62 -10.08
N LEU A 2 -27.49 -10.01 -9.61
CA LEU A 2 -26.90 -10.26 -8.29
C LEU A 2 -26.69 -8.93 -7.53
N ASP A 3 -27.30 -7.85 -8.03
CA ASP A 3 -27.15 -6.45 -7.54
C ASP A 3 -27.86 -6.19 -6.20
N ARG A 4 -28.47 -7.22 -5.59
CA ARG A 4 -29.24 -7.10 -4.35
C ARG A 4 -28.50 -7.59 -3.10
N LEU A 5 -27.42 -8.34 -3.26
CA LEU A 5 -26.56 -8.76 -2.14
C LEU A 5 -25.30 -7.88 -2.03
N GLY A 6 -24.87 -7.28 -3.15
CA GLY A 6 -23.73 -6.36 -3.21
C GLY A 6 -23.74 -5.55 -4.50
N ARG A 7 -23.05 -4.42 -4.49
CA ARG A 7 -22.87 -3.50 -5.63
C ARG A 7 -21.83 -4.01 -6.63
N ASN A 8 -21.06 -5.04 -6.25
CA ASN A 8 -20.04 -5.69 -7.07
C ASN A 8 -19.81 -7.14 -6.57
N MET A 9 -19.00 -7.89 -7.33
CA MET A 9 -18.69 -9.30 -7.04
C MET A 9 -17.94 -9.47 -5.70
N ILE A 10 -17.08 -8.53 -5.32
CA ILE A 10 -16.36 -8.54 -4.04
C ILE A 10 -17.34 -8.53 -2.87
N GLU A 11 -18.32 -7.62 -2.89
CA GLU A 11 -19.30 -7.49 -1.81
C GLU A 11 -20.14 -8.77 -1.67
N LEU A 12 -20.48 -9.41 -2.79
CA LEU A 12 -21.17 -10.69 -2.80
C LEU A 12 -20.34 -11.78 -2.13
N ILE A 13 -19.11 -11.96 -2.59
CA ILE A 13 -18.21 -13.01 -2.09
C ILE A 13 -17.95 -12.82 -0.60
N THR A 14 -17.65 -11.58 -0.19
CA THR A 14 -17.41 -11.21 1.21
C THR A 14 -18.64 -11.49 2.07
N SER A 15 -19.83 -11.13 1.60
CA SER A 15 -21.08 -11.38 2.33
C SER A 15 -21.39 -12.87 2.44
N ALA A 16 -21.14 -13.65 1.38
CA ALA A 16 -21.32 -15.10 1.42
C ALA A 16 -20.34 -15.77 2.39
N GLN A 17 -19.10 -15.31 2.47
CA GLN A 17 -18.13 -15.80 3.45
C GLN A 17 -18.54 -15.46 4.89
N ASP A 18 -18.98 -14.22 5.15
CA ASP A 18 -19.48 -13.81 6.47
C ASP A 18 -20.69 -14.65 6.92
N LEU A 19 -21.61 -14.96 5.99
CA LEU A 19 -22.72 -15.88 6.26
C LEU A 19 -22.22 -17.28 6.63
N ALA A 20 -21.23 -17.81 5.93
CA ALA A 20 -20.67 -19.13 6.24
C ALA A 20 -19.97 -19.17 7.60
N GLU A 21 -19.18 -18.15 7.94
CA GLU A 21 -18.48 -18.04 9.23
C GLU A 21 -19.46 -17.99 10.41
N ARG A 22 -20.64 -17.41 10.20
CA ARG A 22 -21.71 -17.31 11.21
C ARG A 22 -22.69 -18.47 11.18
N ASP A 23 -22.44 -19.50 10.38
CA ASP A 23 -23.32 -20.66 10.17
C ASP A 23 -24.75 -20.24 9.74
N HIS A 24 -24.82 -19.20 8.90
CA HIS A 24 -26.07 -18.68 8.35
C HIS A 24 -26.30 -19.16 6.92
N ARG A 25 -27.57 -19.40 6.62
CA ARG A 25 -28.00 -19.87 5.31
C ARG A 25 -28.15 -18.72 4.33
N LEU A 26 -27.86 -18.99 3.06
CA LEU A 26 -28.07 -18.07 1.96
C LEU A 26 -29.31 -18.50 1.17
N GLU A 27 -30.33 -17.65 1.12
CA GLU A 27 -31.50 -17.85 0.26
C GLU A 27 -31.42 -16.97 -0.97
N ILE A 28 -31.43 -17.59 -2.14
CA ILE A 28 -31.49 -16.89 -3.43
C ILE A 28 -32.91 -17.03 -3.96
N LEU A 29 -33.64 -15.91 -3.98
CA LEU A 29 -35.08 -15.89 -4.30
C LEU A 29 -35.39 -16.06 -5.79
N SER A 30 -34.42 -15.83 -6.69
CA SER A 30 -34.66 -15.81 -8.13
C SER A 30 -33.38 -16.01 -8.92
N GLY A 31 -33.51 -16.54 -10.14
CA GLY A 31 -32.41 -16.76 -11.08
C GLY A 31 -31.96 -18.23 -11.14
N PRO A 32 -30.90 -18.53 -11.91
CA PRO A 32 -30.43 -19.90 -12.13
C PRO A 32 -29.96 -20.62 -10.87
N LEU A 33 -29.56 -19.85 -9.84
CA LEU A 33 -29.12 -20.34 -8.54
C LEU A 33 -30.22 -20.16 -7.47
N ALA A 34 -31.50 -20.07 -7.85
CA ALA A 34 -32.56 -19.95 -6.86
C ALA A 34 -32.60 -21.18 -5.93
N GLY A 35 -32.67 -20.96 -4.63
CA GLY A 35 -32.62 -22.02 -3.64
C GLY A 35 -32.07 -21.57 -2.28
N MET A 36 -32.11 -22.49 -1.32
CA MET A 36 -31.56 -22.31 0.02
C MET A 36 -30.24 -23.08 0.14
N TYR A 37 -29.18 -22.38 0.51
CA TYR A 37 -27.83 -22.93 0.63
C TYR A 37 -27.39 -22.87 2.08
N ASP A 38 -27.16 -24.04 2.65
CA ASP A 38 -26.60 -24.19 3.98
C ASP A 38 -25.05 -24.23 3.88
N PRO A 39 -24.31 -23.46 4.69
CA PRO A 39 -22.85 -23.54 4.74
C PRO A 39 -22.34 -24.92 5.20
N GLN A 40 -23.22 -25.75 5.76
CA GLN A 40 -23.02 -27.16 6.06
C GLN A 40 -23.71 -28.06 5.03
N GLY A 41 -23.19 -29.28 4.86
CA GLY A 41 -23.79 -30.27 3.97
C GLY A 41 -23.69 -29.90 2.48
N ALA A 42 -24.75 -30.16 1.71
CA ALA A 42 -24.71 -30.04 0.25
C ALA A 42 -24.56 -28.60 -0.27
N GLY A 43 -25.03 -27.60 0.49
CA GLY A 43 -24.90 -26.18 0.13
C GLY A 43 -23.49 -25.63 0.28
N LYS A 44 -22.61 -26.31 1.05
CA LYS A 44 -21.23 -25.90 1.32
C LYS A 44 -20.40 -25.66 0.06
N VAL A 45 -20.68 -26.40 -1.01
CA VAL A 45 -19.95 -26.27 -2.29
C VAL A 45 -20.01 -24.84 -2.82
N LEU A 46 -21.16 -24.17 -2.71
CA LEU A 46 -21.32 -22.80 -3.18
C LEU A 46 -20.41 -21.83 -2.39
N PHE A 47 -20.33 -22.00 -1.08
CA PHE A 47 -19.46 -21.20 -0.21
C PHE A 47 -17.97 -21.48 -0.47
N VAL A 48 -17.59 -22.71 -0.78
CA VAL A 48 -16.21 -23.07 -1.19
C VAL A 48 -15.84 -22.39 -2.51
N VAL A 49 -16.77 -22.36 -3.48
CA VAL A 49 -16.55 -21.65 -4.75
C VAL A 49 -16.38 -20.16 -4.51
N PHE A 50 -17.22 -19.54 -3.67
CA PHE A 50 -17.06 -18.13 -3.32
C PHE A 50 -15.72 -17.86 -2.62
N ALA A 51 -15.30 -18.73 -1.70
CA ALA A 51 -14.01 -18.59 -1.05
C ALA A 51 -12.84 -18.69 -2.04
N ALA A 52 -12.89 -19.62 -2.99
CA ALA A 52 -11.88 -19.73 -4.04
C ALA A 52 -11.86 -18.49 -4.96
N MET A 53 -13.02 -17.94 -5.30
CA MET A 53 -13.13 -16.70 -6.07
C MET A 53 -12.57 -15.50 -5.29
N ALA A 54 -12.77 -15.43 -3.98
CA ALA A 54 -12.21 -14.39 -3.11
C ALA A 54 -10.69 -14.34 -3.19
N GLU A 55 -10.06 -15.51 -3.18
CA GLU A 55 -8.60 -15.64 -3.23
C GLU A 55 -8.06 -15.20 -4.60
N VAL A 56 -8.71 -15.64 -5.68
CA VAL A 56 -8.34 -15.25 -7.05
C VAL A 56 -8.47 -13.74 -7.25
N GLU A 57 -9.55 -13.13 -6.74
CA GLU A 57 -9.75 -11.69 -6.86
C GLU A 57 -8.72 -10.90 -6.05
N ARG A 58 -8.37 -11.37 -4.84
CA ARG A 58 -7.30 -10.78 -4.03
C ARG A 58 -5.97 -10.79 -4.78
N GLU A 59 -5.63 -11.90 -5.42
CA GLU A 59 -4.41 -12.00 -6.22
C GLU A 59 -4.44 -11.03 -7.40
N PHE A 60 -5.57 -10.94 -8.13
CA PHE A 60 -5.69 -9.97 -9.23
C PHE A 60 -5.54 -8.51 -8.79
N ILE A 61 -6.06 -8.13 -7.63
CA ILE A 61 -5.87 -6.78 -7.08
C ILE A 61 -4.39 -6.53 -6.78
N HIS A 62 -3.71 -7.54 -6.21
CA HIS A 62 -2.30 -7.47 -5.89
C HIS A 62 -1.44 -7.32 -7.16
N GLU A 63 -1.64 -8.18 -8.15
CA GLU A 63 -0.94 -8.13 -9.44
C GLU A 63 -1.12 -6.77 -10.13
N ARG A 64 -2.37 -6.28 -10.22
CA ARG A 64 -2.65 -4.97 -10.84
C ARG A 64 -1.96 -3.82 -10.10
N THR A 65 -1.89 -3.91 -8.77
CA THR A 65 -1.21 -2.91 -7.95
C THR A 65 0.29 -2.90 -8.26
N LEU A 66 0.92 -4.07 -8.35
CA LEU A 66 2.34 -4.19 -8.68
C LEU A 66 2.64 -3.65 -10.08
N ILE A 67 1.83 -3.99 -11.08
CA ILE A 67 1.96 -3.46 -12.45
C ILE A 67 1.84 -1.94 -12.45
N GLY A 68 0.90 -1.39 -11.68
CA GLY A 68 0.72 0.05 -11.54
C GLY A 68 1.91 0.75 -10.87
N LEU A 69 2.48 0.14 -9.83
CA LEU A 69 3.68 0.64 -9.15
C LEU A 69 4.92 0.59 -10.05
N ASP A 70 5.12 -0.50 -10.79
CA ASP A 70 6.21 -0.63 -11.75
C ASP A 70 6.10 0.42 -12.87
N THR A 71 4.89 0.61 -13.40
CA THR A 71 4.61 1.66 -14.39
C THR A 71 4.88 3.05 -13.83
N ALA A 72 4.53 3.32 -12.57
CA ALA A 72 4.81 4.60 -11.93
C ALA A 72 6.33 4.81 -11.71
N ALA A 73 7.04 3.77 -11.27
CA ALA A 73 8.49 3.80 -11.06
C ALA A 73 9.25 4.03 -12.38
N ALA A 74 8.83 3.38 -13.47
CA ALA A 74 9.38 3.61 -14.82
C ALA A 74 9.20 5.06 -15.29
N ASN A 75 8.19 5.77 -14.80
CA ASN A 75 7.95 7.19 -15.04
C ASN A 75 8.63 8.11 -14.01
N GLY A 76 9.51 7.58 -13.15
CA GLY A 76 10.23 8.32 -12.12
C GLY A 76 9.47 8.50 -10.81
N ASN A 77 8.22 8.05 -10.72
CA ASN A 77 7.40 8.14 -9.50
C ASN A 77 7.50 6.86 -8.68
N HIS A 78 8.44 6.84 -7.75
CA HIS A 78 8.73 5.67 -6.91
C HIS A 78 7.83 5.59 -5.66
N GLY A 79 6.89 6.53 -5.47
CA GLY A 79 6.06 6.61 -4.28
C GLY A 79 6.86 6.92 -3.01
N GLY A 80 6.30 6.54 -1.86
CA GLY A 80 6.93 6.75 -0.55
C GLY A 80 6.74 8.16 0.04
N ARG A 81 7.26 8.36 1.25
CA ARG A 81 7.24 9.68 1.91
C ARG A 81 8.28 10.59 1.23
N PRO A 82 7.92 11.80 0.79
CA PRO A 82 8.88 12.76 0.24
C PRO A 82 10.06 12.98 1.19
N MET A 83 11.25 13.21 0.63
CA MET A 83 12.41 13.59 1.43
C MET A 83 12.12 14.87 2.19
N ALA A 84 12.50 14.89 3.47
CA ALA A 84 12.28 16.04 4.35
C ALA A 84 13.29 17.18 4.13
N ILE A 85 14.40 16.91 3.42
CA ILE A 85 15.43 17.88 3.04
C ILE A 85 15.62 17.73 1.54
N ASP A 86 15.36 18.79 0.79
CA ASP A 86 15.65 18.88 -0.65
C ASP A 86 17.07 19.43 -0.90
N GLY A 87 17.46 19.53 -2.18
CA GLY A 87 18.80 19.97 -2.57
C GLY A 87 19.11 21.41 -2.14
N ASP A 88 18.12 22.30 -2.17
CA ASP A 88 18.29 23.70 -1.78
C ASP A 88 18.48 23.82 -0.26
N MET A 89 17.68 23.09 0.52
CA MET A 89 17.84 22.99 1.96
C MET A 89 19.20 22.40 2.33
N LEU A 90 19.67 21.38 1.60
CA LEU A 90 21.00 20.80 1.82
C LEU A 90 22.11 21.83 1.54
N ALA A 91 22.02 22.56 0.43
CA ALA A 91 23.00 23.60 0.09
C ALA A 91 23.07 24.71 1.15
N VAL A 92 21.91 25.13 1.68
CA VAL A 92 21.85 26.09 2.80
C VAL A 92 22.44 25.51 4.07
N ALA A 93 22.13 24.25 4.39
CA ALA A 93 22.65 23.58 5.58
C ALA A 93 24.17 23.43 5.54
N LEU A 94 24.74 23.05 4.38
CA LEU A 94 26.19 22.92 4.18
C LEU A 94 26.90 24.27 4.36
N ARG A 95 26.42 25.34 3.71
CA ARG A 95 27.00 26.68 3.88
C ARG A 95 27.01 27.15 5.33
N ARG A 96 25.94 26.86 6.08
CA ARG A 96 25.84 27.23 7.51
C ARG A 96 26.72 26.36 8.39
N ARG A 97 26.86 25.07 8.05
CA ARG A 97 27.81 24.15 8.71
C ARG A 97 29.24 24.65 8.53
N ASP A 98 29.61 25.07 7.32
CA ASP A 98 30.94 25.59 7.00
C ASP A 98 31.25 26.92 7.71
N ALA A 99 30.20 27.68 8.06
CA ALA A 99 30.28 28.85 8.94
C ALA A 99 30.27 28.49 10.44
N GLU A 100 30.48 27.22 10.79
CA GLU A 100 30.53 26.67 12.16
C GLU A 100 29.22 26.87 12.98
N GLU A 101 28.07 27.06 12.33
CA GLU A 101 26.78 27.14 13.02
C GLU A 101 26.37 25.76 13.57
N SER A 102 25.83 25.72 14.79
CA SER A 102 25.37 24.45 15.38
C SER A 102 24.28 23.77 14.55
N VAL A 103 24.42 22.46 14.31
CA VAL A 103 23.43 21.63 13.58
C VAL A 103 22.03 21.72 14.19
N THR A 104 21.93 21.90 15.51
CA THR A 104 20.64 22.11 16.21
C THR A 104 19.97 23.43 15.83
N SER A 105 20.74 24.51 15.67
CA SER A 105 20.21 25.80 15.19
C SER A 105 19.76 25.71 13.73
N ILE A 106 20.59 25.10 12.88
CA ILE A 106 20.28 24.91 11.46
C ILE A 106 18.99 24.11 11.29
N ALA A 107 18.87 22.96 11.97
CA ALA A 107 17.68 22.11 11.90
C ALA A 107 16.41 22.86 12.32
N ARG A 108 16.48 23.65 13.39
CA ARG A 108 15.35 24.45 13.87
C ARG A 108 14.93 25.50 12.84
N HIS A 109 15.90 26.21 12.24
CA HIS A 109 15.61 27.22 11.22
C HIS A 109 15.03 26.62 9.95
N LEU A 110 15.52 25.46 9.52
CA LEU A 110 15.01 24.76 8.35
C LEU A 110 13.71 23.99 8.62
N GLY A 111 13.23 23.93 9.86
CA GLY A 111 12.00 23.23 10.23
C GLY A 111 12.10 21.71 10.16
N VAL A 112 13.31 21.15 10.18
CA VAL A 112 13.56 19.70 10.05
C VAL A 112 14.02 19.09 11.37
N GLY A 113 13.77 17.79 11.55
CA GLY A 113 14.26 17.06 12.71
C GLY A 113 15.79 17.00 12.74
N ARG A 114 16.39 17.18 13.92
CA ARG A 114 17.86 17.10 14.09
C ARG A 114 18.44 15.79 13.55
N SER A 115 17.78 14.67 13.83
CA SER A 115 18.19 13.34 13.36
C SER A 115 18.14 13.22 11.84
N THR A 116 17.17 13.87 11.19
CA THR A 116 17.10 13.96 9.73
C THR A 116 18.29 14.73 9.18
N LEU A 117 18.58 15.91 9.75
CA LEU A 117 19.70 16.73 9.29
C LEU A 117 21.05 16.03 9.48
N TYR A 118 21.30 15.40 10.63
CA TYR A 118 22.51 14.62 10.85
C TYR A 118 22.68 13.49 9.85
N ARG A 119 21.61 12.71 9.59
CA ARG A 119 21.65 11.61 8.62
C ARG A 119 21.94 12.10 7.21
N THR A 120 21.32 13.21 6.79
CA THR A 120 21.53 13.78 5.46
C THR A 120 22.96 14.32 5.31
N LEU A 121 23.51 15.00 6.32
CA LEU A 121 24.89 15.49 6.28
C LEU A 121 25.91 14.34 6.25
N ALA A 122 25.69 13.29 7.06
CA ALA A 122 26.56 12.11 7.05
C ALA A 122 26.55 11.38 5.70
N ALA A 123 25.37 11.18 5.12
CA ALA A 123 25.25 10.57 3.79
C ALA A 123 25.93 11.41 2.70
N TYR A 124 25.83 12.74 2.76
CA TYR A 124 26.55 13.64 1.86
C TYR A 124 28.07 13.52 2.03
N ASP A 125 28.56 13.49 3.27
CA ASP A 125 29.99 13.35 3.54
C ASP A 125 30.52 11.98 3.05
N GLU A 126 29.77 10.89 3.22
CA GLU A 126 30.11 9.55 2.68
C GLU A 126 30.16 9.51 1.14
N ASP A 127 29.21 10.17 0.47
CA ASP A 127 29.15 10.26 -0.99
C ASP A 127 30.34 11.08 -1.54
N THR A 128 30.68 12.20 -0.89
CA THR A 128 31.85 13.01 -1.25
C THR A 128 33.20 12.37 -0.90
N ALA A 129 33.23 11.44 0.07
CA ALA A 129 34.43 10.73 0.50
C ALA A 129 34.71 9.47 -0.34
N THR A 130 33.77 9.01 -1.16
CA THR A 130 33.99 7.94 -2.13
C THR A 130 34.49 8.56 -3.43
N PRO A 131 35.81 8.59 -3.71
CA PRO A 131 36.26 9.04 -5.02
C PRO A 131 35.75 8.03 -6.05
N GLU A 132 35.15 8.51 -7.13
CA GLU A 132 34.91 7.72 -8.33
C GLU A 132 36.22 7.00 -8.71
N GLY A 133 36.28 5.69 -8.39
CA GLY A 133 37.28 4.76 -8.88
C GLY A 133 36.78 4.15 -10.20
N PRO A 134 37.72 3.73 -11.06
CA PRO A 134 37.69 3.87 -12.53
C PRO A 134 36.50 3.25 -13.26
#